data_AF-A0A1G1ZVH1-F1
#
_entry.id   AF-A0A1G1ZVH1-F1
#
_cell.length_a   1.000
_cell.length_b   1.000
_cell.length_c   1.000
_cell.angle_alpha   90.00
_cell.angle_beta   90.00
_cell.angle_gamma   90.00
#
_symmetry.space_group_name_H-M   'P 1'
#
loop_
_entity.id
_entity.type
_entity.pdbx_description
1 polymer ?
#
loop_
_entity_poly.entity_id
_entity_poly.type
_entity_poly.pdbx_seq_one_letter_code
_entity_poly.pdbx_strand_id
1 'polypeptide(L)' 'MIKIWIEIDGKIESTEITEKTYGFLQDGAIIRNRPIKWFLNQIVKNYGELTEENILKFIEEKWII' A
#
# COMPACT_ATOMS: atom_id res chain seq x y z
N MET A 1 4.75 13.83 5.53
CA MET A 1 4.05 13.19 4.39
C MET A 1 5.08 12.54 3.51
N ILE A 2 4.85 11.32 3.07
CA ILE A 2 5.76 10.54 2.23
C ILE A 2 5.07 10.30 0.88
N LYS A 3 5.75 10.62 -0.21
CA LYS A 3 5.29 10.32 -1.57
C LYS A 3 5.73 8.92 -1.96
N ILE A 4 4.77 8.08 -2.37
CA ILE A 4 5.04 6.74 -2.88
C ILE A 4 4.63 6.63 -4.35
N TRP A 5 5.39 5.85 -5.10
CA TRP A 5 5.21 5.64 -6.54
C TRP A 5 5.27 4.15 -6.83
N ILE A 6 4.35 3.66 -7.66
CA ILE A 6 4.39 2.29 -8.16
C ILE A 6 4.01 2.25 -9.63
N GLU A 7 4.61 1.32 -10.36
CA GLU A 7 4.19 0.99 -11.71
C GLU A 7 3.35 -0.29 -11.68
N ILE A 8 2.15 -0.21 -12.25
CA ILE A 8 1.20 -1.31 -12.41
C ILE A 8 0.69 -1.30 -13.83
N ASP A 9 0.83 -2.42 -14.54
CA ASP A 9 0.34 -2.62 -15.90
C ASP A 9 0.76 -1.49 -16.87
N GLY A 10 1.98 -0.97 -16.71
CA GLY A 10 2.54 0.11 -17.52
C GLY A 10 2.04 1.52 -17.15
N LYS A 11 1.20 1.66 -16.13
CA LYS A 11 0.76 2.95 -15.58
C LYS A 11 1.46 3.25 -14.25
N ILE A 12 1.91 4.50 -14.10
CA ILE A 12 2.48 4.97 -12.84
C ILE A 12 1.34 5.49 -11.97
N GLU A 13 1.16 4.87 -10.81
CA GLU A 13 0.28 5.32 -9.74
C GLU A 13 1.13 5.96 -8.63
N SER A 14 0.61 7.04 -8.04
CA SER A 14 1.32 7.72 -6.95
C SER A 14 0.35 8.31 -5.95
N THR A 15 0.76 8.36 -4.69
CA THR A 15 -0.03 8.94 -3.63
C THR A 15 0.84 9.48 -2.52
N GLU A 16 0.27 10.35 -1.68
CA GLU A 16 0.91 10.86 -0.48
C GLU A 16 0.25 10.23 0.73
N ILE A 17 1.07 9.75 1.65
CA ILE A 17 0.62 9.07 2.86
C ILE A 17 1.30 9.67 4.08
N THR A 18 0.67 9.51 5.23
CA THR A 18 1.26 9.83 6.52
C THR A 18 2.41 8.88 6.86
N GLU A 19 3.31 9.32 7.73
CA GLU A 19 4.40 8.47 8.26
C GLU A 19 3.86 7.25 8.99
N LYS A 20 2.71 7.39 9.67
CA LYS A 20 2.01 6.29 10.34
C LYS A 20 1.59 5.21 9.36
N THR A 21 0.94 5.59 8.26
CA THR A 21 0.54 4.65 7.20
C THR A 21 1.74 3.97 6.56
N TYR A 22 2.84 4.72 6.35
CA TYR A 22 4.07 4.14 5.85
C TYR A 22 4.70 3.15 6.83
N GLY A 23 4.65 3.44 8.13
CA GLY A 23 5.08 2.52 9.18
C GLY A 23 4.33 1.19 9.13
N PHE A 24 3.00 1.22 9.02
CA PHE A 24 2.23 -0.01 8.82
C PHE A 24 2.66 -0.78 7.57
N LEU A 25 2.91 -0.07 6.45
CA LEU A 25 3.41 -0.69 5.23
C LEU A 25 4.76 -1.41 5.43
N GLN A 26 5.67 -0.81 6.18
CA GLN A 26 6.97 -1.40 6.53
C GLN A 26 6.81 -2.62 7.43
N ASP A 27 6.00 -2.52 8.49
CA ASP A 27 5.75 -3.62 9.43
C ASP A 27 5.13 -4.81 8.71
N GLY A 28 4.11 -4.57 7.88
CA GLY A 28 3.47 -5.62 7.10
C GLY A 28 4.41 -6.27 6.08
N ALA A 29 5.36 -5.51 5.52
CA ALA A 29 6.38 -6.04 4.63
C ALA A 29 7.36 -7.00 5.33
N ILE A 30 7.77 -6.66 6.56
CA ILE A 30 8.63 -7.50 7.38
C ILE A 30 7.89 -8.76 7.83
N ILE A 31 6.71 -8.59 8.46
CA ILE A 31 5.94 -9.69 9.06
C ILE A 31 5.56 -10.75 8.02
N ARG A 32 5.17 -10.31 6.81
CA ARG A 32 4.69 -11.22 5.75
C ARG A 32 5.77 -11.60 4.74
N ASN A 33 7.00 -11.14 4.93
CA ASN A 33 8.12 -11.36 4.00
C ASN A 33 7.74 -11.03 2.54
N ARG A 34 7.14 -9.86 2.33
CA ARG A 34 6.74 -9.36 1.01
C ARG A 34 7.17 -7.90 0.87
N PRO A 35 7.65 -7.47 -0.30
CA PRO A 35 8.03 -6.07 -0.49
C PRO A 35 6.79 -5.16 -0.43
N ILE A 36 6.95 -3.91 0.03
CA ILE A 36 5.87 -2.91 0.07
C ILE A 36 5.15 -2.81 -1.28
N LYS A 37 5.90 -2.81 -2.39
CA LYS A 37 5.36 -2.78 -3.76
C LYS A 37 4.32 -3.88 -4.02
N TRP A 38 4.47 -5.05 -3.42
CA TRP A 38 3.50 -6.14 -3.58
C TRP A 38 2.13 -5.75 -3.00
N PHE A 39 2.10 -5.18 -1.79
CA PHE A 39 0.86 -4.72 -1.17
C PHE A 39 0.23 -3.57 -1.93
N LEU A 40 1.03 -2.59 -2.35
CA LEU A 40 0.53 -1.45 -3.12
C LEU A 40 -0.11 -1.91 -4.45
N ASN A 41 0.46 -2.95 -5.08
CA ASN A 41 -0.15 -3.58 -6.25
C ASN A 41 -1.49 -4.26 -5.90
N GLN A 42 -1.56 -4.98 -4.77
CA GLN A 42 -2.84 -5.56 -4.32
C GLN A 42 -3.88 -4.49 -4.04
N ILE A 43 -3.50 -3.35 -3.45
CA ILE A 43 -4.41 -2.24 -3.17
C ILE A 43 -5.05 -1.74 -4.47
N VAL A 44 -4.23 -1.39 -5.47
CA VAL A 44 -4.75 -0.92 -6.77
C VAL A 44 -5.58 -2.00 -7.47
N LYS A 45 -5.19 -3.28 -7.39
CA LYS A 45 -5.97 -4.37 -8.00
C LYS A 45 -7.32 -4.62 -7.32
N ASN A 46 -7.43 -4.41 -6.00
CA ASN A 46 -8.68 -4.64 -5.27
C ASN A 46 -9.59 -3.40 -5.22
N TYR A 47 -9.02 -2.19 -5.20
CA TYR A 47 -9.75 -0.95 -5.01
C TYR A 47 -9.67 0.04 -6.19
N GLY A 48 -8.93 -0.30 -7.25
CA GLY A 48 -8.84 0.46 -8.50
C GLY A 48 -7.86 1.64 -8.49
N GLU A 49 -7.57 2.22 -7.32
CA GLU A 49 -6.69 3.40 -7.20
C GLU A 49 -5.79 3.35 -5.97
N LEU A 50 -4.65 4.04 -6.06
CA LEU A 50 -3.71 4.17 -4.95
C LEU A 50 -4.01 5.43 -4.14
N THR A 51 -4.73 5.29 -3.02
CA THR A 51 -5.02 6.37 -2.07
C THR A 51 -4.65 5.93 -0.65
N GLU A 52 -4.37 6.88 0.25
CA GLU A 52 -4.16 6.57 1.68
C GLU A 52 -5.36 5.85 2.29
N GLU A 53 -6.58 6.25 1.91
CA GLU A 53 -7.82 5.59 2.32
C GLU A 53 -7.85 4.11 1.91
N ASN A 54 -7.55 3.80 0.64
CA ASN A 54 -7.53 2.41 0.16
C ASN A 54 -6.40 1.58 0.78
N ILE A 55 -5.26 2.22 1.11
CA ILE A 55 -4.18 1.55 1.85
C ILE A 55 -4.67 1.15 3.24
N LEU A 56 -5.25 2.09 3.99
CA LEU A 56 -5.75 1.83 5.35
C LEU A 56 -6.87 0.78 5.34
N LYS A 57 -7.78 0.87 4.36
CA LYS A 57 -8.84 -0.12 4.15
C LYS A 57 -8.28 -1.51 3.86
N PHE A 58 -7.26 -1.62 3.00
CA PHE A 58 -6.60 -2.90 2.73
C PHE A 58 -5.96 -3.49 3.99
N ILE A 59 -5.30 -2.65 4.79
CA ILE A 59 -4.69 -3.05 6.05
C ILE A 59 -5.77 -3.58 7.01
N GLU A 60 -6.86 -2.84 7.19
CA GLU A 60 -7.96 -3.24 8.08
C GLU A 60 -8.61 -4.56 7.62
N GLU A 61 -8.88 -4.71 6.32
CA GLU A 61 -9.60 -5.87 5.80
C GLU A 61 -8.72 -7.11 5.61
N LYS A 62 -7.44 -6.95 5.28
CA LYS A 62 -6.56 -8.04 4.84
C LYS A 62 -5.38 -8.29 5.78
N TRP A 63 -5.12 -7.42 6.75
CA TRP A 63 -4.03 -7.59 7.72
C TRP A 63 -4.45 -7.96 9.14
N ILE A 64 -5.70 -8.38 9.34
CA ILE A 64 -6.11 -9.06 10.58
C ILE A 64 -5.19 -10.27 10.81
N ILE A 65 -4.47 -10.23 11.93
CA ILE A 65 -3.53 -11.26 12.40
C ILE A 65 -4.31 -12.51 12.80
#